data_AF-A0A4S2V2A1-F1
#
_entry.id   AF-A0A4S2V2A1-F1
#
_cell.length_a   1.000
_cell.length_b   1.000
_cell.length_c   1.000
_cell.angle_alpha   90.00
_cell.angle_beta   90.00
_cell.angle_gamma   90.00
#
_symmetry.space_group_name_H-M   'P 1'
#
loop_
_entity.id
_entity.type
_entity.pdbx_description
1 polymer ?
#
loop_
_entity_poly.entity_id
_entity_poly.type
_entity_poly.pdbx_seq_one_letter_code
_entity_poly.pdbx_strand_id
1 'polypeptide(L)'
;MVLDDGLEVPMGRPGILKKPQIDAGPLKVLIESLHDLHLQVGRPSLSKISTKSGKKTDDGYLGTSTISYVMSEPRLPDSHTMQRLVAVLVEFAPAGSMNLDETTVRFIERWKAAAKAEADPPPSPRVQDLLKTGHAYLRLAEQYQRAERMAGRVLSERTVANEWAYVAELSAPLLGDEHPVTVGARERASANTG
;
A
#
# COMPACT_ATOMS: atom_id res chain seq x y z
N MET A 1 -16.66 -36.92 -29.60
CA MET A 1 -15.83 -35.73 -29.76
C MET A 1 -15.86 -35.02 -28.41
N VAL A 2 -14.77 -35.20 -27.64
CA VAL A 2 -14.57 -34.68 -26.28
C VAL A 2 -14.00 -33.27 -26.37
N LEU A 3 -14.21 -32.47 -25.32
CA LEU A 3 -13.47 -31.30 -24.78
C LEU A 3 -14.57 -30.46 -24.06
N ASP A 4 -14.89 -30.57 -22.77
CA ASP A 4 -14.08 -30.57 -21.54
C ASP A 4 -12.95 -29.53 -21.54
N ASP A 5 -13.35 -28.26 -21.44
CA ASP A 5 -12.47 -27.13 -21.14
C ASP A 5 -12.72 -26.70 -19.69
N GLY A 6 -12.16 -27.49 -18.77
CA GLY A 6 -11.98 -27.08 -17.39
C GLY A 6 -11.08 -25.85 -17.36
N LEU A 7 -11.67 -24.68 -17.14
CA LEU A 7 -10.97 -23.47 -16.72
C LEU A 7 -10.25 -23.77 -15.40
N GLU A 8 -9.01 -24.25 -15.49
CA GLU A 8 -8.07 -24.28 -14.38
C GLU A 8 -7.85 -22.84 -13.92
N VAL A 9 -8.57 -22.45 -12.87
CA VAL A 9 -8.14 -21.35 -12.01
C VAL A 9 -6.74 -21.75 -11.53
N PRO A 10 -5.68 -20.97 -11.78
CA PRO A 10 -4.34 -21.32 -11.35
C PRO A 10 -4.30 -21.26 -9.82
N MET A 11 -4.65 -22.37 -9.17
CA MET A 11 -4.41 -22.58 -7.75
C MET A 11 -2.89 -22.58 -7.57
N GLY A 12 -2.37 -21.54 -6.92
CA GLY A 12 -0.96 -21.47 -6.54
C GLY A 12 -0.53 -22.75 -5.83
N ARG A 13 0.71 -23.20 -6.09
CA ARG A 13 1.25 -24.42 -5.47
C ARG A 13 1.09 -24.36 -3.94
N PRO A 14 0.50 -25.38 -3.31
CA PRO A 14 0.39 -25.46 -1.86
C PRO A 14 1.76 -25.26 -1.20
N GLY A 15 1.89 -24.23 -0.37
CA GLY A 15 3.11 -23.98 0.41
C GLY A 15 4.11 -22.97 -0.15
N ILE A 16 3.84 -22.35 -1.31
CA ILE A 16 4.67 -21.24 -1.81
C ILE A 16 3.88 -19.94 -1.70
N LEU A 17 4.29 -19.08 -0.77
CA LEU A 17 3.79 -17.71 -0.67
C LEU A 17 4.21 -16.96 -1.94
N LYS A 18 3.22 -16.54 -2.74
CA LYS A 18 3.48 -15.73 -3.92
C LYS A 18 3.89 -14.34 -3.47
N LYS A 19 5.08 -13.89 -3.86
CA LYS A 19 5.46 -12.48 -3.67
C LYS A 19 4.52 -11.62 -4.54
N PRO A 20 3.80 -10.65 -3.97
CA PRO A 20 2.96 -9.75 -4.75
C PRO A 20 3.83 -8.91 -5.69
N GLN A 21 3.31 -8.64 -6.88
CA GLN A 21 3.87 -7.62 -7.76
C GLN A 21 3.43 -6.25 -7.22
N ILE A 22 4.26 -5.67 -6.38
CA ILE A 22 4.05 -4.34 -5.79
C ILE A 22 5.05 -3.38 -6.43
N ASP A 23 4.56 -2.20 -6.79
CA ASP A 23 5.41 -1.09 -7.20
C ASP A 23 6.44 -0.75 -6.12
N ALA A 24 7.56 -0.16 -6.53
CA ALA A 24 8.59 0.26 -5.60
C ALA A 24 8.00 1.26 -4.57
N GLY A 25 8.19 0.98 -3.28
CA GLY A 25 7.69 1.85 -2.21
C GLY A 25 7.75 1.21 -0.83
N PRO A 26 7.37 1.95 0.23
CA PRO A 26 7.47 1.47 1.61
C PRO A 26 6.65 0.20 1.91
N LEU A 27 5.50 0.01 1.24
CA LEU A 27 4.70 -1.21 1.36
C LEU A 27 5.46 -2.44 0.82
N LYS A 28 6.12 -2.29 -0.34
CA LYS A 28 6.99 -3.34 -0.91
C LYS A 28 8.12 -3.68 0.06
N VAL A 29 8.79 -2.67 0.61
CA VAL A 29 9.85 -2.89 1.60
C VAL A 29 9.33 -3.66 2.82
N LEU A 30 8.17 -3.29 3.37
CA LEU A 30 7.55 -4.00 4.49
C LEU A 30 7.29 -5.47 4.16
N ILE A 31 6.63 -5.76 3.03
CA ILE A 31 6.27 -7.12 2.63
C ILE A 31 7.53 -7.94 2.33
N GLU A 32 8.51 -7.40 1.61
CA GLU A 32 9.81 -8.05 1.38
C GLU A 32 10.50 -8.38 2.70
N SER A 33 10.42 -7.50 3.70
CA SER A 33 10.95 -7.77 5.04
C SER A 33 10.27 -8.93 5.74
N LEU A 34 8.94 -9.03 5.62
CA LEU A 34 8.17 -10.14 6.20
C LEU A 34 8.56 -11.47 5.53
N HIS A 35 8.76 -11.44 4.21
CA HIS A 35 9.31 -12.58 3.48
C HIS A 35 10.72 -12.92 3.97
N ASP A 36 11.62 -11.95 4.08
CA ASP A 36 12.98 -12.18 4.55
C ASP A 36 13.03 -12.71 5.99
N LEU A 37 12.17 -12.21 6.88
CA LEU A 37 12.01 -12.75 8.22
C LEU A 37 11.55 -14.21 8.17
N HIS A 38 10.53 -14.51 7.35
CA HIS A 38 10.06 -15.88 7.13
C HIS A 38 11.17 -16.80 6.61
N LEU A 39 12.04 -16.30 5.72
CA LEU A 39 13.23 -17.00 5.25
C LEU A 39 14.22 -17.29 6.39
N GLN A 40 14.55 -16.28 7.19
CA GLN A 40 15.53 -16.37 8.28
C GLN A 40 15.12 -17.36 9.35
N VAL A 41 13.83 -17.46 9.65
CA VAL A 41 13.30 -18.38 10.67
C VAL A 41 12.98 -19.79 10.13
N GLY A 42 13.51 -20.12 8.94
CA GLY A 42 13.45 -21.48 8.39
C GLY A 42 12.18 -21.80 7.60
N ARG A 43 11.45 -20.79 7.10
CA ARG A 43 10.24 -20.91 6.27
C ARG A 43 9.16 -21.84 6.89
N PRO A 44 8.72 -21.60 8.14
CA PRO A 44 7.67 -22.42 8.74
C PRO A 44 6.40 -22.38 7.87
N SER A 45 5.70 -23.51 7.75
CA SER A 45 4.45 -23.56 6.97
C SER A 45 3.38 -22.67 7.61
N LEU A 46 2.44 -22.16 6.83
CA LEU A 46 1.35 -21.33 7.35
C LEU A 46 0.54 -22.03 8.45
N SER A 47 0.37 -23.34 8.32
CA SER A 47 -0.27 -24.16 9.36
C SER A 47 0.53 -24.15 10.66
N LYS A 48 1.86 -24.29 10.61
CA LYS A 48 2.71 -24.20 11.80
C LYS A 48 2.64 -22.81 12.45
N ILE A 49 2.70 -21.75 11.65
CA ILE A 49 2.58 -20.37 12.14
C ILE A 49 1.21 -20.19 12.82
N SER A 50 0.14 -20.65 12.17
CA SER A 50 -1.22 -20.55 12.70
C SER A 50 -1.38 -21.30 14.03
N THR A 51 -0.91 -22.55 14.12
CA THR A 51 -0.93 -23.33 15.37
C THR A 51 -0.12 -22.66 16.47
N LYS A 52 1.03 -22.04 16.14
CA LYS A 52 1.87 -21.36 17.12
C LYS A 52 1.29 -20.02 17.57
N SER A 53 0.45 -19.38 16.75
CA SER A 53 -0.23 -18.14 17.09
C SER A 53 -1.30 -18.30 18.19
N GLY A 54 -1.75 -19.52 18.47
CA GLY A 54 -2.72 -19.83 19.53
C GLY A 54 -3.93 -20.61 19.01
N LYS A 55 -5.02 -20.59 19.78
CA LYS A 55 -6.33 -21.15 19.42
C LYS A 55 -7.21 -20.09 18.79
N LYS A 56 -8.21 -20.49 17.99
CA LYS A 56 -9.17 -19.58 17.35
C LYS A 56 -9.90 -18.63 18.30
N THR A 57 -9.98 -18.97 19.59
CA THR A 57 -10.62 -18.18 20.65
C THR A 57 -9.68 -17.18 21.31
N ASP A 58 -8.37 -17.30 21.06
CA ASP A 58 -7.37 -16.47 21.69
C ASP A 58 -7.28 -15.13 20.97
N ASP A 59 -7.12 -14.06 21.75
CA ASP A 59 -6.83 -12.75 21.19
C ASP A 59 -5.48 -12.79 20.45
N GLY A 60 -5.45 -12.28 19.22
CA GLY A 60 -4.26 -12.38 18.36
C GLY A 60 -4.02 -13.75 17.70
N TYR A 61 -5.03 -14.61 17.60
CA TYR A 61 -4.95 -15.78 16.72
C TYR A 61 -4.84 -15.38 15.25
N LEU A 62 -3.90 -16.03 14.53
CA LEU A 62 -3.70 -15.82 13.11
C LEU A 62 -4.09 -17.08 12.33
N GLY A 63 -5.19 -17.00 11.59
CA GLY A 63 -5.58 -18.04 10.63
C GLY A 63 -4.64 -18.10 9.43
N THR A 64 -4.55 -19.26 8.78
CA THR A 64 -3.74 -19.45 7.56
C THR A 64 -4.11 -18.46 6.45
N SER A 65 -5.40 -18.14 6.29
CA SER A 65 -5.87 -17.13 5.33
C SER A 65 -5.38 -15.72 5.68
N THR A 66 -5.41 -15.33 6.96
CA THR A 66 -4.90 -14.04 7.44
C THR A 66 -3.39 -13.93 7.18
N ILE A 67 -2.62 -14.98 7.49
CA ILE A 67 -1.18 -15.00 7.24
C ILE A 67 -0.90 -14.91 5.74
N SER A 68 -1.64 -15.67 4.92
CA SER A 68 -1.52 -15.61 3.47
C SER A 68 -1.82 -14.22 2.93
N TYR A 69 -2.88 -13.57 3.42
CA TYR A 69 -3.27 -12.21 3.07
C TYR A 69 -2.12 -11.23 3.36
N VAL A 70 -1.63 -11.22 4.60
CA VAL A 70 -0.55 -10.32 5.05
C VAL A 70 0.72 -10.47 4.21
N MET A 71 1.05 -11.69 3.79
CA MET A 71 2.30 -11.96 3.07
C MET A 71 2.18 -11.87 1.55
N SER A 72 0.96 -11.93 0.99
CA SER A 72 0.77 -12.11 -0.46
C SER A 72 -0.07 -11.03 -1.13
N GLU A 73 -0.80 -10.21 -0.37
CA GLU A 73 -1.64 -9.15 -0.93
C GLU A 73 -0.90 -7.81 -0.98
N PRO A 74 -1.10 -6.99 -2.04
CA PRO A 74 -0.53 -5.66 -2.17
C PRO A 74 -1.30 -4.64 -1.32
N ARG A 75 -1.52 -4.95 -0.03
CA ARG A 75 -2.32 -4.13 0.89
C ARG A 75 -1.62 -4.04 2.24
N LEU A 76 -1.66 -2.87 2.87
CA LEU A 76 -1.14 -2.69 4.21
C LEU A 76 -1.95 -3.54 5.21
N PRO A 77 -1.32 -4.49 5.92
CA PRO A 77 -2.00 -5.21 6.99
C PRO A 77 -2.28 -4.27 8.17
N ASP A 78 -3.25 -4.61 9.01
CA ASP A 78 -3.42 -3.87 10.27
C ASP A 78 -2.19 -4.05 11.18
N SER A 79 -1.91 -3.01 11.98
CA SER A 79 -0.69 -2.96 12.80
C SER A 79 -0.62 -4.10 13.81
N HIS A 80 -1.76 -4.50 14.38
CA HIS A 80 -1.82 -5.55 15.40
C HIS A 80 -1.51 -6.93 14.80
N THR A 81 -2.16 -7.29 13.69
CA THR A 81 -1.91 -8.52 12.93
C THR A 81 -0.47 -8.61 12.46
N MET A 82 0.11 -7.50 11.97
CA MET A 82 1.51 -7.45 11.55
C MET A 82 2.45 -7.72 12.73
N GLN A 83 2.27 -7.03 13.86
CA GLN A 83 3.09 -7.22 15.06
C GLN A 83 2.98 -8.66 15.58
N ARG A 84 1.76 -9.20 15.60
CA ARG A 84 1.51 -10.58 16.04
C ARG A 84 2.19 -11.60 15.13
N LEU A 85 2.15 -11.39 13.80
CA LEU A 85 2.83 -12.26 12.85
C LEU A 85 4.35 -12.23 13.07
N VAL A 86 4.91 -11.03 13.27
CA VAL A 86 6.34 -10.86 13.57
C VAL A 86 6.70 -11.59 14.86
N ALA A 87 5.93 -11.43 15.93
CA ALA A 87 6.18 -12.10 17.20
C ALA A 87 6.20 -13.64 17.04
N VAL A 88 5.19 -14.18 16.37
CA VAL A 88 5.11 -15.63 16.10
C VAL A 88 6.29 -16.10 15.25
N LEU A 89 6.71 -15.34 14.24
CA LEU A 89 7.87 -15.69 13.40
C LEU A 89 9.18 -15.68 14.22
N VAL A 90 9.40 -14.70 15.08
CA VAL A 90 10.58 -14.63 15.95
C VAL A 90 10.67 -15.85 16.87
N GLU A 91 9.53 -16.37 17.36
CA GLU A 91 9.53 -17.59 18.17
C GLU A 91 9.96 -18.87 17.41
N PHE A 92 10.02 -18.84 16.07
CA PHE A 92 10.60 -19.93 15.28
C PHE A 92 12.12 -19.78 15.12
N ALA A 93 12.69 -18.63 15.44
CA ALA A 93 14.13 -18.42 15.35
C ALA A 93 14.88 -19.30 16.37
N PRO A 94 16.08 -19.80 16.04
CA PRO A 94 16.95 -20.44 17.01
C PRO A 94 17.17 -19.56 18.26
N ALA A 95 17.26 -20.17 19.44
CA ALA A 95 17.43 -19.44 20.70
C ALA A 95 18.64 -18.47 20.64
N GLY A 96 18.41 -17.21 20.98
CA GLY A 96 19.44 -16.17 20.96
C GLY A 96 19.82 -15.63 19.57
N SER A 97 19.23 -16.14 18.49
CA SER A 97 19.54 -15.66 17.12
C SER A 97 18.77 -14.41 16.71
N MET A 98 17.70 -14.07 17.45
CA MET A 98 16.84 -12.93 17.12
C MET A 98 16.24 -12.32 18.39
N ASN A 99 16.27 -10.98 18.48
CA ASN A 99 15.63 -10.22 19.55
C ASN A 99 14.21 -9.79 19.10
N LEU A 100 13.20 -10.16 19.88
CA LEU A 100 11.80 -9.86 19.59
C LEU A 100 11.51 -8.35 19.61
N ASP A 101 12.02 -7.63 20.61
CA ASP A 101 11.73 -6.20 20.78
C ASP A 101 12.35 -5.40 19.64
N GLU A 102 13.63 -5.64 19.34
CA GLU A 102 14.34 -4.98 18.23
C GLU A 102 13.69 -5.30 16.88
N THR A 103 13.29 -6.55 16.66
CA THR A 103 12.62 -6.96 15.43
C THR A 103 11.25 -6.28 15.31
N THR A 104 10.47 -6.27 16.38
CA THR A 104 9.14 -5.64 16.41
C THR A 104 9.24 -4.13 16.16
N VAL A 105 10.17 -3.41 16.80
CA VAL A 105 10.41 -1.98 16.57
C VAL A 105 10.75 -1.72 15.09
N ARG A 106 11.65 -2.52 14.51
CA ARG A 106 12.02 -2.38 13.08
C ARG A 106 10.81 -2.55 12.16
N PHE A 107 9.93 -3.50 12.44
CA PHE A 107 8.73 -3.73 11.64
C PHE A 107 7.65 -2.67 11.86
N ILE A 108 7.50 -2.14 13.09
CA ILE A 108 6.62 -1.01 13.37
C ILE A 108 7.06 0.22 12.57
N GLU A 109 8.36 0.53 12.52
CA GLU A 109 8.86 1.67 11.73
C GLU A 109 8.61 1.51 10.23
N ARG A 110 8.81 0.29 9.69
CA ARG A 110 8.48 -0.02 8.29
C ARG A 110 6.97 0.10 8.02
N TRP A 111 6.15 -0.39 8.96
CA TRP A 111 4.69 -0.26 8.86
C TRP A 111 4.25 1.20 8.93
N LYS A 112 4.82 2.02 9.82
CA LYS A 112 4.54 3.47 9.87
C LYS A 112 4.93 4.17 8.57
N ALA A 113 6.06 3.81 7.97
CA ALA A 113 6.47 4.37 6.68
C ALA A 113 5.49 3.98 5.56
N ALA A 114 5.00 2.74 5.54
CA ALA A 114 3.98 2.28 4.60
C ALA A 114 2.61 2.95 4.84
N ALA A 115 2.16 3.01 6.09
CA ALA A 115 0.95 3.73 6.49
C ALA A 115 1.04 5.21 6.10
N LYS A 116 2.19 5.85 6.31
CA LYS A 116 2.42 7.23 5.90
C LYS A 116 2.38 7.38 4.39
N ALA A 117 2.90 6.44 3.61
CA ALA A 117 2.86 6.49 2.15
C ALA A 117 1.45 6.25 1.58
N GLU A 118 0.62 5.40 2.19
CA GLU A 118 -0.81 5.30 1.84
C GLU A 118 -1.57 6.58 2.27
N ALA A 119 -1.25 7.09 3.46
CA ALA A 119 -1.76 8.35 4.00
C ALA A 119 -1.10 9.60 3.42
N ASP A 120 -0.14 9.48 2.50
CA ASP A 120 0.46 10.57 1.77
C ASP A 120 1.21 10.03 0.54
N PRO A 121 0.49 9.73 -0.56
CA PRO A 121 1.12 9.17 -1.74
C PRO A 121 2.13 10.16 -2.31
N PRO A 122 3.26 9.67 -2.85
CA PRO A 122 4.25 10.53 -3.47
C PRO A 122 3.60 11.38 -4.58
N PRO A 123 4.09 12.62 -4.80
CA PRO A 123 3.54 13.49 -5.82
C PRO A 123 3.56 12.79 -7.19
N SER A 124 2.46 12.90 -7.94
CA SER A 124 2.37 12.31 -9.28
C SER A 124 3.44 12.89 -10.22
N PRO A 125 3.76 12.21 -11.33
CA PRO A 125 4.73 12.74 -12.31
C PRO A 125 4.42 14.17 -12.73
N ARG A 126 3.13 14.53 -12.86
CA ARG A 126 2.69 15.90 -13.18
C ARG A 126 3.07 16.90 -12.09
N VAL A 127 2.85 16.56 -10.83
CA VAL A 127 3.27 17.40 -9.69
C VAL A 127 4.79 17.51 -9.66
N GLN A 128 5.51 16.42 -9.90
CA GLN A 128 6.98 16.44 -9.93
C GLN A 128 7.52 17.34 -11.05
N ASP A 129 6.90 17.32 -12.23
CA ASP A 129 7.30 18.18 -13.33
C ASP A 129 7.02 19.66 -13.03
N LEU A 130 5.90 19.98 -12.37
CA LEU A 130 5.62 21.33 -11.87
C LEU A 130 6.62 21.78 -10.80
N LEU A 131 7.09 20.87 -9.94
CA LEU A 131 8.12 21.19 -8.95
C LEU A 131 9.49 21.45 -9.61
N LYS A 132 9.81 20.80 -10.73
CA LYS A 132 11.06 21.00 -11.48
C LYS A 132 11.10 22.32 -12.23
N THR A 133 9.97 22.86 -12.67
CA THR A 133 9.91 24.15 -13.40
C THR A 133 10.14 25.38 -12.52
N GLY A 134 10.29 25.19 -11.20
CA GLY A 134 10.77 26.22 -10.27
C GLY A 134 9.67 26.87 -9.42
N HIS A 135 10.08 27.87 -8.60
CA HIS A 135 9.26 28.41 -7.51
C HIS A 135 7.89 28.98 -7.93
N ALA A 136 7.76 29.48 -9.16
CA ALA A 136 6.51 30.03 -9.68
C ALA A 136 5.37 29.00 -9.73
N TYR A 137 5.70 27.71 -9.76
CA TYR A 137 4.74 26.61 -9.86
C TYR A 137 4.53 25.85 -8.55
N LEU A 138 5.20 26.24 -7.46
CA LEU A 138 5.07 25.55 -6.16
C LEU A 138 3.63 25.53 -5.66
N ARG A 139 2.97 26.70 -5.67
CA ARG A 139 1.57 26.81 -5.24
C ARG A 139 0.64 25.95 -6.10
N LEU A 140 0.89 25.89 -7.41
CA LEU A 140 0.11 25.06 -8.32
C LEU A 140 0.38 23.57 -8.06
N ALA A 141 1.63 23.18 -7.87
CA ALA A 141 2.03 21.81 -7.57
C ALA A 141 1.43 21.31 -6.24
N GLU A 142 1.48 22.13 -5.19
CA GLU A 142 0.88 21.85 -3.88
C GLU A 142 -0.64 21.67 -3.99
N GLN A 143 -1.30 22.58 -4.71
CA GLN A 143 -2.75 22.54 -4.89
C GLN A 143 -3.18 21.34 -5.74
N TYR A 144 -2.40 20.99 -6.77
CA TYR A 144 -2.64 19.80 -7.60
C TYR A 144 -2.47 18.52 -6.77
N GLN A 145 -1.41 18.40 -5.97
CA GLN A 145 -1.20 17.25 -5.09
C GLN A 145 -2.32 17.13 -4.04
N ARG A 146 -2.80 18.26 -3.51
CA ARG A 146 -3.95 18.28 -2.58
C ARG A 146 -5.21 17.73 -3.24
N ALA A 147 -5.53 18.15 -4.47
CA ALA A 147 -6.68 17.66 -5.21
C ALA A 147 -6.57 16.14 -5.48
N GLU A 148 -5.38 15.64 -5.86
CA GLU A 148 -5.12 14.19 -6.02
C GLU A 148 -5.33 13.42 -4.71
N ARG A 149 -4.81 13.92 -3.58
CA ARG A 149 -5.00 13.30 -2.25
C ARG A 149 -6.47 13.25 -1.82
N MET A 150 -7.23 14.30 -2.13
CA MET A 150 -8.64 14.40 -1.75
C MET A 150 -9.52 13.46 -2.58
N ALA A 151 -9.24 13.31 -3.87
CA ALA A 151 -9.95 12.36 -4.74
C ALA A 151 -9.84 10.91 -4.24
N GLY A 152 -8.73 10.55 -3.59
CA GLY A 152 -8.54 9.21 -3.02
C GLY A 152 -9.11 9.00 -1.61
N ARG A 153 -9.71 10.01 -0.96
CA ARG A 153 -10.06 9.97 0.47
C ARG A 153 -11.41 10.56 0.85
N VAL A 154 -11.85 11.59 0.13
CA VAL A 154 -13.00 12.39 0.51
C VAL A 154 -14.25 11.82 -0.15
N LEU A 155 -15.27 11.52 0.66
CA LEU A 155 -16.54 10.96 0.19
C LEU A 155 -17.42 11.97 -0.57
N SER A 156 -17.13 13.27 -0.46
CA SER A 156 -17.88 14.31 -1.16
C SER A 156 -17.23 14.64 -2.50
N GLU A 157 -17.83 14.13 -3.57
CA GLU A 157 -17.45 14.41 -4.95
C GLU A 157 -17.44 15.92 -5.23
N ARG A 158 -18.40 16.66 -4.68
CA ARG A 158 -18.46 18.13 -4.79
C ARG A 158 -17.23 18.83 -4.21
N THR A 159 -16.71 18.36 -3.07
CA THR A 159 -15.50 18.93 -2.47
C THR A 159 -14.29 18.64 -3.35
N VAL A 160 -14.20 17.43 -3.90
CA VAL A 160 -13.14 17.04 -4.84
C VAL A 160 -13.22 17.88 -6.13
N ALA A 161 -14.42 18.10 -6.66
CA ALA A 161 -14.68 18.93 -7.84
C ALA A 161 -14.20 20.37 -7.65
N ASN A 162 -14.51 20.98 -6.50
CA ASN A 162 -14.11 22.36 -6.19
C ASN A 162 -12.57 22.51 -6.14
N GLU A 163 -11.87 21.51 -5.58
CA GLU A 163 -10.41 21.54 -5.51
C GLU A 163 -9.80 21.41 -6.91
N TRP A 164 -10.38 20.58 -7.79
CA TRP A 164 -9.98 20.51 -9.20
C TRP A 164 -10.30 21.78 -9.99
N ALA A 165 -11.44 22.44 -9.72
CA ALA A 165 -11.76 23.73 -10.31
C ALA A 165 -10.72 24.79 -9.91
N TYR A 166 -10.32 24.80 -8.63
CA TYR A 166 -9.29 25.72 -8.15
C TYR A 166 -7.91 25.45 -8.77
N VAL A 167 -7.56 24.18 -9.03
CA VAL A 167 -6.35 23.84 -9.81
C VAL A 167 -6.42 24.41 -11.23
N ALA A 168 -7.59 24.33 -11.90
CA ALA A 168 -7.78 24.91 -13.22
C ALA A 168 -7.63 26.44 -13.23
N GLU A 169 -8.19 27.11 -12.23
CA GLU A 169 -8.06 28.57 -12.05
C GLU A 169 -6.62 29.02 -11.83
N LEU A 170 -5.83 28.25 -11.06
CA LEU A 170 -4.42 28.54 -10.84
C LEU A 170 -3.54 28.24 -12.07
N SER A 171 -3.86 27.20 -12.82
CA SER A 171 -3.04 26.75 -13.95
C SER A 171 -3.27 27.56 -15.23
N ALA A 172 -4.49 27.99 -15.51
CA ALA A 172 -4.80 28.78 -16.72
C ALA A 172 -3.91 30.03 -16.92
N PRO A 173 -3.72 30.93 -15.94
CA PRO A 173 -2.85 32.10 -16.11
C PRO A 173 -1.35 31.76 -16.11
N LEU A 174 -0.94 30.61 -15.55
CA LEU A 174 0.46 30.22 -15.42
C LEU A 174 0.97 29.38 -16.59
N LEU A 175 0.10 28.58 -17.20
CA LEU A 175 0.44 27.56 -18.19
C LEU A 175 -0.35 27.72 -19.50
N GLY A 176 -1.46 28.47 -19.49
CA GLY A 176 -2.40 28.60 -20.59
C GLY A 176 -3.62 27.68 -20.47
N ASP A 177 -4.70 28.07 -21.13
CA ASP A 177 -5.99 27.35 -21.10
C ASP A 177 -5.92 25.94 -21.71
N GLU A 178 -5.11 25.78 -22.76
CA GLU A 178 -4.93 24.53 -23.50
C GLU A 178 -3.86 23.61 -22.90
N HIS A 179 -3.19 24.03 -21.81
CA HIS A 179 -2.15 23.23 -21.22
C HIS A 179 -2.74 21.94 -20.61
N PRO A 180 -2.10 20.76 -20.77
CA PRO A 180 -2.65 19.49 -20.28
C PRO A 180 -3.04 19.45 -18.79
N VAL A 181 -2.34 20.25 -17.96
CA VAL A 181 -2.65 20.43 -16.53
C VAL A 181 -3.98 21.17 -16.34
N THR A 182 -4.19 22.26 -17.09
CA THR A 182 -5.41 23.09 -17.03
C THR A 182 -6.62 22.32 -17.55
N VAL A 183 -6.49 21.69 -18.72
CA VAL A 183 -7.54 20.87 -19.34
C VAL A 183 -7.91 19.71 -18.42
N GLY A 184 -6.92 18.93 -17.96
CA GLY A 184 -7.16 17.79 -17.09
C GLY A 184 -7.72 18.15 -15.70
N ALA A 185 -7.52 19.37 -15.22
CA ALA A 185 -8.15 19.87 -13.99
C ALA A 185 -9.63 20.20 -14.23
N ARG A 186 -9.97 20.85 -15.35
CA ARG A 186 -11.36 21.15 -15.74
C ARG A 186 -12.19 19.88 -15.92
N GLU A 187 -11.65 18.90 -16.65
CA GLU A 187 -12.32 17.61 -16.87
C GLU A 187 -12.66 16.91 -15.55
N ARG A 188 -11.72 16.89 -14.60
CA ARG A 188 -11.94 16.28 -13.26
C ARG A 188 -12.88 17.09 -12.39
N ALA A 189 -12.93 18.40 -12.54
CA ALA A 189 -13.91 19.23 -11.86
C ALA A 189 -15.33 18.90 -12.34
N SER A 190 -15.52 18.78 -13.66
CA SER A 190 -16.83 18.47 -14.26
C SER A 190 -17.28 17.02 -14.00
N ALA A 191 -16.36 16.06 -13.97
CA ALA A 191 -16.67 14.65 -13.74
C ALA A 191 -17.22 14.34 -12.34
N ASN A 192 -16.94 15.18 -11.35
CA ASN A 192 -17.34 14.99 -9.95
C ASN A 192 -18.55 15.86 -9.54
N THR A 193 -19.30 16.37 -10.52
CA THR A 193 -20.50 17.22 -10.32
C THR A 193 -21.78 16.64 -10.91
N GLY A 194 -21.72 15.49 -11.58
CA GLY A 194 -22.87 14.80 -12.17
C GLY A 194 -23.32 13.62 -11.32
#